data_AF-A0A6N2DMR1-F1
#
_entry.id   AF-A0A6N2DMR1-F1
#
_cell.length_a   1.000
_cell.length_b   1.000
_cell.length_c   1.000
_cell.angle_alpha   90.00
_cell.angle_beta   90.00
_cell.angle_gamma   90.00
#
_symmetry.space_group_name_H-M   'P 1'
#
loop_
_entity.id
_entity.type
_entity.pdbx_description
1 polymer ?
#
loop_
_entity_poly.entity_id
_entity_poly.type
_entity_poly.pdbx_seq_one_letter_code
_entity_poly.pdbx_strand_id
1 'polypeptide(L)'
;MMTDAVLPHDLVEARRTPRFDHTTLPASLAASHRTAVWAEVRVESGSVRFTELEGDAPRDVRLESGESAVIVPGVEHQVEPSTDAILYIQFFREPDASR
;
A
#
# COMPACT_ATOMS: atom_id res chain seq x y z
N MET A 1 -21.08 -4.22 2.83
CA MET A 1 -19.89 -5.06 3.01
C MET A 1 -18.78 -4.39 2.22
N MET A 2 -17.77 -3.82 2.87
CA MET A 2 -16.58 -3.32 2.16
C MET A 2 -15.72 -4.55 1.87
N THR A 3 -15.58 -4.92 0.60
CA THR A 3 -14.74 -6.05 0.20
C THR A 3 -13.30 -5.56 0.16
N ASP A 4 -12.41 -6.17 0.93
CA ASP A 4 -10.99 -5.87 0.81
C ASP A 4 -10.46 -6.34 -0.55
N ALA A 5 -9.56 -5.56 -1.15
CA ALA A 5 -8.95 -5.96 -2.41
C ALA A 5 -8.00 -7.13 -2.19
N VAL A 6 -8.07 -8.15 -3.05
CA VAL A 6 -7.24 -9.35 -2.95
C VAL A 6 -6.17 -9.32 -4.02
N LEU A 7 -4.93 -9.63 -3.64
CA LEU A 7 -3.81 -9.74 -4.57
C LEU A 7 -4.04 -10.91 -5.54
N PRO A 8 -3.89 -10.72 -6.87
CA PRO A 8 -3.95 -11.83 -7.82
C PRO A 8 -2.91 -12.90 -7.51
N HIS A 9 -3.32 -14.18 -7.59
CA HIS A 9 -2.54 -15.33 -7.13
C HIS A 9 -1.26 -15.62 -7.93
N ASP A 10 -1.20 -15.19 -9.19
CA ASP A 10 -0.05 -15.43 -10.06
C ASP A 10 1.07 -14.39 -9.90
N LEU A 11 0.85 -13.35 -9.10
CA LEU A 11 1.85 -12.30 -8.93
C LEU A 11 2.95 -12.72 -7.95
N VAL A 12 4.17 -12.29 -8.26
CA VAL A 12 5.36 -12.52 -7.41
C VAL A 12 5.91 -11.20 -6.87
N GLU A 13 6.48 -11.26 -5.67
CA GLU A 13 7.18 -10.12 -5.07
C GLU A 13 8.34 -9.67 -5.97
N ALA A 14 8.39 -8.38 -6.31
CA ALA A 14 9.38 -7.81 -7.20
C ALA A 14 10.39 -6.93 -6.45
N ARG A 15 9.91 -5.79 -5.95
CA ARG A 15 10.70 -4.78 -5.25
C ARG A 15 9.97 -4.38 -3.99
N ARG A 16 10.70 -4.06 -2.93
CA ARG A 16 10.16 -3.32 -1.79
C ARG A 16 10.90 -2.01 -1.57
N THR A 17 10.24 -1.03 -0.98
CA THR A 17 10.91 0.18 -0.49
C THR A 17 11.79 -0.13 0.73
N PRO A 18 12.69 0.78 1.11
CA PRO A 18 13.14 0.85 2.51
C PRO A 18 11.96 0.99 3.46
N ARG A 19 12.23 0.77 4.75
CA ARG A 19 11.29 1.11 5.81
C ARG A 19 11.18 2.63 5.91
N PHE A 20 9.96 3.09 6.09
CA PHE A 20 9.65 4.47 6.42
C PHE A 20 9.07 4.52 7.82
N ASP A 21 9.29 5.65 8.47
CA ASP A 21 8.55 6.12 9.64
C ASP A 21 7.82 7.41 9.28
N HIS A 22 7.11 8.01 10.24
CA HIS A 22 6.38 9.26 10.02
C HIS A 22 7.24 10.46 9.59
N THR A 23 8.56 10.41 9.77
CA THR A 23 9.50 11.50 9.41
C THR A 23 10.25 11.23 8.10
N THR A 24 10.41 9.96 7.74
CA THR A 24 11.19 9.52 6.58
C THR A 24 10.31 9.13 5.39
N LEU A 25 9.01 8.96 5.59
CA LEU A 25 8.05 8.76 4.49
C LEU A 25 8.08 9.97 3.55
N PRO A 26 8.45 9.80 2.27
CA PRO A 26 8.43 10.90 1.32
C PRO A 26 7.01 11.46 1.17
N ALA A 27 6.88 12.79 1.14
CA ALA A 27 5.59 13.45 1.00
C ALA A 27 4.82 12.99 -0.26
N SER A 28 5.52 12.62 -1.33
CA SER A 28 4.90 12.09 -2.55
C SER A 28 4.26 10.70 -2.38
N LEU A 29 4.68 9.91 -1.39
CA LEU A 29 4.05 8.64 -1.05
C LEU A 29 2.96 8.81 0.02
N ALA A 30 3.04 9.85 0.85
CA ALA A 30 1.99 10.18 1.81
C ALA A 30 0.76 10.82 1.14
N ALA A 31 1.00 11.70 0.15
CA ALA A 31 -0.05 12.38 -0.60
C ALA A 31 -0.79 11.44 -1.57
N SER A 32 -1.90 11.91 -2.14
CA SER A 32 -2.64 11.17 -3.14
C SER A 32 -1.78 10.87 -4.37
N HIS A 33 -1.72 9.60 -4.75
CA HIS A 33 -1.00 9.14 -5.91
C HIS A 33 -1.56 7.81 -6.42
N ARG A 34 -1.01 7.33 -7.54
CA ARG A 34 -1.38 6.05 -8.15
C ARG A 34 -0.13 5.21 -8.36
N THR A 35 -0.27 3.89 -8.22
CA THR A 35 0.75 2.94 -8.68
C THR A 35 0.34 2.34 -10.01
N ALA A 36 1.30 2.09 -10.90
CA ALA A 36 1.05 1.40 -12.17
C ALA A 36 1.00 -0.12 -12.03
N VAL A 37 1.48 -0.64 -10.89
CA VAL A 37 1.56 -2.07 -10.59
C VAL A 37 0.87 -2.37 -9.27
N TRP A 38 0.55 -3.65 -9.07
CA TRP A 38 0.03 -4.14 -7.80
C TRP A 38 1.06 -3.93 -6.71
N ALA A 39 0.59 -3.44 -5.56
CA ALA A 39 1.42 -3.23 -4.41
C ALA A 39 0.66 -3.58 -3.11
N GLU A 40 1.39 -3.63 -2.01
CA GLU A 40 0.84 -3.72 -0.67
C GLU A 40 1.55 -2.71 0.22
N VAL A 41 0.77 -1.96 1.01
CA VAL A 41 1.30 -1.27 2.18
C VAL A 41 1.31 -2.28 3.33
N ARG A 42 2.47 -2.50 3.95
CA ARG A 42 2.64 -3.40 5.10
C ARG A 42 3.10 -2.62 6.32
N VAL A 43 2.38 -2.77 7.43
CA VAL A 43 2.66 -2.07 8.69
C VAL A 43 3.41 -3.02 9.64
N GLU A 44 4.62 -2.65 10.03
CA GLU A 44 5.42 -3.39 10.99
C GLU A 44 5.19 -2.92 12.43
N SER A 45 4.92 -1.63 12.64
CA SER A 45 4.67 -1.02 13.96
C SER A 45 3.70 0.15 13.83
N GLY A 46 3.04 0.54 14.93
CA GLY A 46 2.07 1.63 14.97
C GLY A 46 0.86 1.35 14.10
N SER A 47 0.33 2.40 13.47
CA SER A 47 -0.83 2.29 12.57
C SER A 47 -0.67 3.18 11.32
N VAL A 48 -1.33 2.80 10.24
CA VAL A 48 -1.38 3.58 9.00
C VAL A 48 -2.84 3.67 8.56
N ARG A 49 -3.34 4.88 8.33
CA ARG A 49 -4.62 5.05 7.65
C ARG A 49 -4.38 4.99 6.14
N PHE A 50 -5.05 4.06 5.47
CA PHE A 50 -5.03 3.90 4.03
C PHE A 50 -6.39 4.33 3.47
N THR A 51 -6.37 5.23 2.49
CA THR A 51 -7.59 5.74 1.86
C THR A 51 -7.48 5.65 0.35
N GLU A 52 -8.43 4.99 -0.30
CA GLU A 52 -8.68 5.10 -1.74
C GLU A 52 -9.66 6.25 -2.00
N LEU A 53 -9.29 7.13 -2.91
CA LEU A 53 -10.05 8.34 -3.24
C LEU A 53 -10.97 8.14 -4.45
N GLU A 54 -10.77 7.06 -5.19
CA GLU A 54 -11.52 6.70 -6.40
C GLU A 54 -11.82 5.19 -6.44
N GLY A 55 -12.70 4.79 -7.36
CA GLY A 55 -13.11 3.40 -7.57
C GLY A 55 -14.56 3.14 -7.18
N ASP A 56 -15.05 1.93 -7.51
CA ASP A 56 -16.45 1.54 -7.29
C ASP A 56 -16.79 1.34 -5.79
N ALA A 57 -15.77 1.06 -4.97
CA ALA A 57 -15.89 0.85 -3.53
C ALA A 57 -14.64 1.39 -2.81
N PRO A 58 -14.50 2.73 -2.67
CA PRO A 58 -13.34 3.33 -2.04
C PRO A 58 -13.20 2.87 -0.58
N ARG A 59 -11.99 2.47 -0.20
CA ARG A 59 -11.64 2.03 1.15
C ARG A 59 -11.11 3.18 1.98
N ASP A 60 -11.48 3.22 3.26
CA ASP A 60 -10.88 4.06 4.29
C ASP A 60 -10.69 3.20 5.54
N VAL A 61 -9.47 2.66 5.68
CA VAL A 61 -9.16 1.63 6.68
C VAL A 61 -7.95 2.04 7.48
N ARG A 62 -7.97 1.68 8.77
CA ARG A 62 -6.80 1.76 9.64
C ARG A 62 -6.14 0.39 9.66
N LEU A 63 -4.87 0.36 9.31
CA LEU A 63 -4.00 -0.81 9.38
C LEU A 63 -3.18 -0.72 10.67
N GLU A 64 -3.24 -1.75 11.49
CA GLU A 64 -2.44 -1.92 12.70
C GLU A 64 -1.15 -2.70 12.42
N SER A 65 -0.25 -2.80 13.40
CA SER A 65 0.97 -3.61 13.32
C SER A 65 0.65 -5.06 12.91
N GLY A 66 1.31 -5.53 11.85
CA GLY A 66 1.11 -6.85 11.26
C GLY A 66 0.07 -6.88 10.15
N GLU A 67 -0.67 -5.80 9.92
CA GLU A 67 -1.69 -5.71 8.88
C GLU A 67 -1.14 -5.10 7.58
N SER A 68 -1.90 -5.30 6.51
CA SER A 68 -1.57 -4.79 5.18
C SER A 68 -2.83 -4.49 4.37
N ALA A 69 -2.72 -3.58 3.41
CA ALA A 69 -3.74 -3.38 2.38
C ALA A 69 -3.12 -3.52 0.98
N VAL A 70 -3.82 -4.24 0.11
CA VAL A 70 -3.51 -4.31 -1.31
C VAL A 70 -3.82 -2.96 -1.96
N ILE A 71 -2.92 -2.48 -2.79
CA ILE A 71 -3.04 -1.27 -3.60
C ILE A 71 -3.29 -1.70 -5.04
N VAL A 72 -4.47 -1.35 -5.56
CA VAL A 72 -4.90 -1.71 -6.92
C VAL A 72 -4.24 -0.76 -7.94
N PRO A 73 -3.69 -1.27 -9.06
CA PRO A 73 -3.12 -0.43 -10.10
C PRO A 73 -4.11 0.62 -10.61
N GLY A 74 -3.64 1.86 -10.76
CA GLY A 74 -4.42 2.97 -11.33
C GLY A 74 -5.47 3.60 -10.40
N VAL A 75 -5.71 3.02 -9.23
CA VAL A 75 -6.60 3.58 -8.20
C VAL A 75 -5.83 4.61 -7.37
N GLU A 76 -6.38 5.82 -7.29
CA GLU A 76 -5.80 6.89 -6.48
C GLU A 76 -5.99 6.61 -4.99
N HIS A 77 -4.88 6.69 -4.25
CA HIS A 77 -4.86 6.41 -2.82
C HIS A 77 -3.83 7.28 -2.11
N GLN A 78 -3.92 7.32 -0.79
CA GLN A 78 -2.98 8.01 0.10
C GLN A 78 -2.77 7.20 1.39
N VAL A 79 -1.68 7.50 2.10
CA VAL A 79 -1.36 6.90 3.40
C VAL A 79 -1.00 7.94 4.44
N GLU A 80 -1.56 7.80 5.63
CA GLU A 80 -1.30 8.68 6.77
C GLU A 80 -0.75 7.82 7.93
N PRO A 81 0.59 7.74 8.11
CA PRO A 81 1.18 6.98 9.21
C PRO A 81 1.01 7.69 10.57
N SER A 82 0.82 6.92 11.64
CA SER A 82 0.94 7.42 13.01
C SER A 82 2.40 7.74 13.36
N THR A 83 2.62 8.51 14.42
CA THR A 83 3.98 8.95 14.82
C THR A 83 4.90 7.80 15.25
N ASP A 84 4.33 6.66 15.62
CA ASP A 84 5.02 5.42 15.99
C ASP A 84 5.01 4.36 14.88
N ALA A 85 4.53 4.73 13.68
CA ALA A 85 4.40 3.81 12.56
C ALA A 85 5.75 3.45 11.94
N ILE A 86 5.90 2.18 11.60
CA ILE A 86 6.95 1.68 10.69
C ILE A 86 6.25 0.91 9.58
N LEU A 87 6.52 1.27 8.33
CA LEU A 87 5.89 0.67 7.15
C LEU A 87 6.86 0.52 5.99
N TYR A 88 6.49 -0.32 5.02
CA TYR A 88 7.12 -0.36 3.70
C TYR A 88 6.09 -0.72 2.64
N ILE A 89 6.41 -0.42 1.38
CA ILE A 89 5.59 -0.78 0.23
C ILE A 89 6.24 -1.95 -0.50
N GLN A 90 5.50 -3.05 -0.64
CA GLN A 90 5.88 -4.21 -1.46
C GLN A 90 5.22 -4.08 -2.84
N PHE A 91 5.99 -4.19 -3.92
CA PHE A 91 5.51 -4.18 -5.30
C PHE A 91 5.54 -5.58 -5.89
N PHE A 92 4.59 -5.88 -6.75
CA PHE A 92 4.44 -7.19 -7.40
C PHE A 92 4.53 -7.08 -8.93
N ARG A 93 4.87 -8.20 -9.57
CA ARG A 93 4.93 -8.34 -11.03
C ARG A 93 4.43 -9.71 -11.45
N GLU A 94 4.10 -9.86 -12.72
CA GLU A 94 3.87 -11.18 -13.32
C GLU A 94 5.17 -11.99 -13.37
N PRO A 95 5.14 -13.33 -13.23
CA PRO A 95 6.33 -14.17 -13.17
C PRO A 95 7.23 -14.03 -14.40
N ASP A 96 6.60 -13.96 -15.59
CA ASP A 96 7.26 -13.86 -16.89
C ASP A 96 7.58 -12.43 -17.33
N ALA A 97 7.24 -11.41 -16.53
CA ALA A 97 7.65 -10.03 -16.77
C ALA A 97 9.16 -9.89 -16.55
N SER A 98 9.94 -10.36 -17.51
CA SER A 98 11.40 -10.26 -17.53
C SER A 98 11.79 -8.80 -17.74
N ARG A 99 12.15 -8.17 -16.62
CA ARG A 99 13.02 -7.00 -16.39
C ARG A 99 12.88 -5.77 -17.30
#